data_AF-A0A3E0JC27-F1
#
_entry.id   AF-A0A3E0JC27-F1
#
_cell.length_a   1.000
_cell.length_b   1.000
_cell.length_c   1.000
_cell.angle_alpha   90.00
_cell.angle_beta   90.00
_cell.angle_gamma   90.00
#
_symmetry.space_group_name_H-M   'P 1'
#
loop_
_entity.id
_entity.type
_entity.pdbx_description
1 polymer ?
#
loop_
_entity_poly.entity_id
_entity_poly.type
_entity_poly.pdbx_seq_one_letter_code
_entity_poly.pdbx_strand_id
1 'polypeptide(L)'
;MNSVTMAESLLVMDHDSLKFNYALIHNTSIMKILIPFAKDQWNRNTGSEVMDMIGRETRRYRYTPHILLQKMLLDELLGLYKIPINKTYTKQDVVDQCDRIIRAMYEEMKRNNKKFAHFINGKDPRRIELIMEYQMHRLIESISDKKISDFQLHQIGDALEEFIGSLPQQKQKQIAHELGIFQVTSSTIRQLILSNGTTVVFAAIVQVSGFAFYTTLTTVLASVFGLIGITLPFAAYATLTSTVAIIANPFVFLPALLIGGGGLLKWQNNKMKKAMAPVVFMHIMLGANPLLEPDWEAFINA
;
A
#
# COMPACT_ATOMS: atom_id res chain seq x y z
N MET A 1 -10.55 -5.92 -12.22
CA MET A 1 -10.04 -6.75 -11.10
C MET A 1 -11.25 -7.19 -10.27
N ASN A 2 -11.21 -8.37 -9.65
CA ASN A 2 -12.30 -8.87 -8.81
C ASN A 2 -11.78 -9.43 -7.48
N SER A 3 -12.67 -9.88 -6.60
CA SER A 3 -12.31 -10.45 -5.30
C SER A 3 -11.48 -11.73 -5.41
N VAL A 4 -11.63 -12.49 -6.51
CA VAL A 4 -10.79 -13.66 -6.81
C VAL A 4 -9.34 -13.23 -6.93
N THR A 5 -9.06 -12.12 -7.62
CA THR A 5 -7.70 -11.58 -7.75
C THR A 5 -7.06 -11.31 -6.38
N MET A 6 -7.79 -10.71 -5.43
CA MET A 6 -7.25 -10.47 -4.08
C MET A 6 -6.93 -11.78 -3.37
N ALA A 7 -7.83 -12.77 -3.45
CA ALA A 7 -7.64 -14.05 -2.79
C ALA A 7 -6.44 -14.80 -3.37
N GLU A 8 -6.34 -14.88 -4.69
CA GLU A 8 -5.20 -15.50 -5.38
C GLU A 8 -3.89 -14.77 -5.04
N SER A 9 -3.88 -13.43 -5.09
CA SER A 9 -2.72 -12.63 -4.71
C SER A 9 -2.26 -12.87 -3.27
N LEU A 10 -3.18 -13.06 -2.32
CA LEU A 10 -2.85 -13.41 -0.93
C LEU A 10 -2.16 -14.78 -0.85
N LEU A 11 -2.66 -15.76 -1.61
CA LEU A 11 -2.14 -17.13 -1.61
C LEU A 11 -0.75 -17.23 -2.26
N VAL A 12 -0.39 -16.31 -3.16
CA VAL A 12 0.92 -16.29 -3.84
C VAL A 12 1.86 -15.20 -3.33
N MET A 13 1.50 -14.51 -2.25
CA MET A 13 2.33 -13.47 -1.64
C MET A 13 3.56 -14.09 -0.97
N ASP A 14 4.73 -13.46 -1.09
CA ASP A 14 5.95 -13.98 -0.48
C ASP A 14 5.92 -13.97 1.06
N HIS A 15 6.74 -14.81 1.69
CA HIS A 15 6.73 -15.00 3.15
C HIS A 15 7.13 -13.74 3.92
N ASP A 16 8.08 -12.94 3.42
CA ASP A 16 8.52 -11.72 4.08
C ASP A 16 7.44 -10.65 4.03
N SER A 17 6.76 -10.50 2.89
CA SER A 17 5.59 -9.66 2.74
C SER A 17 4.45 -10.10 3.66
N LEU A 18 4.16 -11.40 3.79
CA LEU A 18 3.12 -11.89 4.70
C LEU A 18 3.45 -11.54 6.16
N LYS A 19 4.67 -11.81 6.61
CA LYS A 19 5.11 -11.47 7.98
C LYS A 19 5.02 -9.98 8.23
N PHE A 20 5.45 -9.16 7.27
CA PHE A 20 5.38 -7.71 7.37
C PHE A 20 3.94 -7.23 7.48
N ASN A 21 3.07 -7.61 6.53
CA ASN A 21 1.69 -7.14 6.50
C ASN A 21 0.89 -7.63 7.72
N TYR A 22 1.13 -8.86 8.17
CA TYR A 22 0.54 -9.36 9.39
C TYR A 22 1.04 -8.59 10.62
N ALA A 23 2.35 -8.42 10.79
CA ALA A 23 2.91 -7.63 11.89
C ALA A 23 2.38 -6.18 11.87
N LEU A 24 2.19 -5.62 10.68
CA LEU A 24 1.69 -4.27 10.48
C LEU A 24 0.26 -4.10 10.99
N ILE A 25 -0.65 -5.04 10.76
CA ILE A 25 -2.03 -4.90 11.24
C ILE A 25 -2.16 -5.47 12.65
N HIS A 26 -1.59 -6.64 12.93
CA HIS A 26 -1.81 -7.36 14.18
C HIS A 26 -1.08 -6.72 15.36
N ASN A 27 0.23 -6.47 15.20
CA ASN A 27 1.11 -6.06 16.30
C ASN A 27 1.22 -4.55 16.49
N THR A 28 0.69 -3.75 15.56
CA THR A 28 0.73 -2.30 15.71
C THR A 28 -0.36 -1.82 16.65
N SER A 29 0.07 -0.97 17.56
CA SER A 29 -0.80 -0.10 18.35
C SER A 29 -0.29 1.32 18.20
N ILE A 30 -1.16 2.29 18.46
CA ILE A 30 -0.81 3.70 18.40
C ILE A 30 0.43 3.98 19.23
N MET A 31 0.49 3.44 20.45
CA MET A 31 1.66 3.62 21.33
C MET A 31 2.95 3.08 20.72
N LYS A 32 2.88 1.91 20.08
CA LYS A 32 4.06 1.29 19.44
C LYS A 32 4.56 2.06 18.23
N ILE A 33 3.69 2.76 17.50
CA ILE A 33 4.07 3.57 16.33
C ILE A 33 4.48 4.99 16.73
N LEU A 34 3.79 5.58 17.72
CA LEU A 34 4.00 6.95 18.16
C LEU A 34 5.41 7.22 18.67
N ILE A 35 5.92 6.33 19.54
CA ILE A 35 7.22 6.53 20.19
C ILE A 35 8.34 6.55 19.12
N PRO A 36 8.43 5.56 18.22
CA PRO A 36 9.36 5.61 17.09
C PRO A 36 9.12 6.80 16.15
N PHE A 37 7.87 7.13 15.83
CA PHE A 37 7.55 8.24 14.91
C PHE A 37 7.98 9.61 15.45
N ALA A 38 7.78 9.86 16.75
CA ALA A 38 8.24 11.09 17.40
C ALA A 38 9.78 11.18 17.37
N LYS A 39 10.46 10.04 17.54
CA LYS A 39 11.92 9.95 17.44
C LYS A 39 12.40 10.23 16.01
N ASP A 40 11.73 9.71 14.99
CA ASP A 40 12.02 9.98 13.57
C ASP A 40 11.87 11.47 13.21
N GLN A 41 10.85 12.15 13.76
CA GLN A 41 10.66 13.59 13.54
C GLN A 41 11.76 14.45 14.19
N TRP A 42 12.29 13.99 15.32
CA TRP A 42 13.36 14.68 16.05
C TRP A 42 14.74 14.41 15.44
N ASN A 43 15.03 13.17 15.07
CA ASN A 43 16.29 12.73 14.48
C ASN A 43 16.17 12.63 12.95
N ARG A 44 16.30 13.76 12.25
CA ARG A 44 16.19 13.84 10.78
C ARG A 44 17.26 13.06 9.99
N ASN A 45 18.23 12.40 10.63
CA ASN A 45 19.43 11.82 9.99
C ASN A 45 19.65 10.31 10.19
N THR A 46 18.71 9.58 10.77
CA THR A 46 18.81 8.11 10.93
C THR A 46 17.59 7.42 10.34
N GLY A 47 17.73 6.16 9.89
CA GLY A 47 16.65 5.37 9.27
C GLY A 47 15.36 5.32 10.11
N SER A 48 14.26 4.86 9.51
CA SER A 48 12.95 4.94 10.19
C SER A 48 12.84 3.95 11.35
N GLU A 49 12.77 4.48 12.57
CA GLU A 49 12.61 3.73 13.82
C GLU A 49 11.30 2.93 13.84
N VAL A 50 10.27 3.45 13.18
CA VAL A 50 8.99 2.78 12.98
C VAL A 50 9.19 1.47 12.21
N MET A 51 10.09 1.46 11.24
CA MET A 51 10.33 0.30 10.37
C MET A 51 11.25 -0.70 11.02
N ASP A 52 12.23 -0.24 11.78
CA ASP A 52 13.00 -1.11 12.65
C ASP A 52 12.09 -1.80 13.68
N MET A 53 11.09 -1.10 14.20
CA MET A 53 10.09 -1.65 15.10
C MET A 53 9.24 -2.73 14.42
N ILE A 54 8.71 -2.49 13.22
CA ILE A 54 7.97 -3.50 12.47
C ILE A 54 8.88 -4.69 12.11
N GLY A 55 10.11 -4.45 11.66
CA GLY A 55 11.09 -5.51 11.35
C GLY A 55 11.52 -6.32 12.59
N ARG A 56 11.43 -5.77 13.80
CA ARG A 56 11.54 -6.55 15.03
C ARG A 56 10.31 -7.42 15.28
N GLU A 57 9.12 -6.90 15.00
CA GLU A 57 7.86 -7.65 15.16
C GLU A 57 7.73 -8.78 14.13
N THR A 58 8.22 -8.62 12.89
CA THR A 58 8.19 -9.68 11.87
C THR A 58 9.01 -10.91 12.28
N ARG A 59 10.10 -10.72 13.05
CA ARG A 59 10.95 -11.82 13.54
C ARG A 59 10.20 -12.81 14.44
N ARG A 60 9.09 -12.39 15.07
CA ARG A 60 8.23 -13.29 15.86
C ARG A 60 7.58 -14.38 15.02
N TYR A 61 7.46 -14.15 13.72
CA TYR A 61 6.81 -15.06 12.77
C TYR A 61 7.82 -15.78 11.86
N ARG A 62 9.11 -15.77 12.21
CA ARG A 62 10.17 -16.38 11.41
C ARG A 62 9.91 -17.85 11.09
N TYR A 63 9.36 -18.59 12.05
CA TYR A 63 9.09 -20.03 11.94
C TYR A 63 7.60 -20.34 11.70
N THR A 64 6.76 -19.31 11.50
CA THR A 64 5.35 -19.53 11.20
C THR A 64 5.23 -20.04 9.76
N PRO A 65 4.57 -21.19 9.54
CA PRO A 65 4.29 -21.71 8.20
C PRO A 65 3.61 -20.65 7.32
N HIS A 66 4.00 -20.62 6.06
CA HIS A 66 3.53 -19.65 5.07
C HIS A 66 2.00 -19.60 4.99
N ILE A 67 1.37 -20.78 4.95
CA ILE A 67 -0.09 -20.93 4.86
C ILE A 67 -0.83 -20.43 6.10
N LEU A 68 -0.24 -20.62 7.29
CA LEU A 68 -0.82 -20.10 8.52
C LEU A 68 -0.78 -18.57 8.53
N LEU A 69 0.29 -17.95 8.01
CA LEU A 69 0.35 -16.49 7.90
C LEU A 69 -0.70 -15.92 6.94
N GLN A 70 -1.01 -16.63 5.84
CA GLN A 70 -2.09 -16.23 4.93
C GLN A 70 -3.44 -16.21 5.64
N LYS A 71 -3.75 -17.27 6.40
CA LYS A 71 -4.98 -17.35 7.21
C LYS A 71 -5.02 -16.27 8.29
N MET A 72 -3.93 -16.11 9.03
CA MET A 72 -3.84 -15.12 10.09
C MET A 72 -4.03 -13.69 9.55
N LEU A 73 -3.48 -13.37 8.38
CA LEU A 73 -3.68 -12.08 7.73
C LEU A 73 -5.13 -11.88 7.27
N LEU A 74 -5.74 -12.91 6.67
CA LEU A 74 -7.15 -12.88 6.29
C LEU A 74 -8.06 -12.67 7.51
N ASP A 75 -7.85 -13.44 8.58
CA ASP A 75 -8.60 -13.37 9.82
C ASP A 75 -8.46 -12.00 10.50
N GLU A 76 -7.26 -11.42 10.52
CA GLU A 76 -7.04 -10.09 11.07
C GLU A 76 -7.82 -9.02 10.28
N LEU A 77 -7.86 -9.12 8.94
CA LEU A 77 -8.66 -8.21 8.09
C LEU A 77 -10.16 -8.42 8.30
N LEU A 78 -10.64 -9.65 8.41
CA LEU A 78 -12.04 -9.96 8.73
C LEU A 78 -12.43 -9.39 10.10
N GLY A 79 -11.60 -9.63 11.11
CA GLY A 79 -11.78 -9.12 12.46
C GLY A 79 -11.82 -7.59 12.52
N LEU A 80 -10.94 -6.93 11.77
CA LEU A 80 -10.86 -5.46 11.69
C LEU A 80 -12.17 -4.83 11.20
N TYR A 81 -12.83 -5.47 10.24
CA TYR A 81 -14.11 -5.03 9.69
C TYR A 81 -15.33 -5.72 10.34
N LYS A 82 -15.12 -6.51 11.40
CA LYS A 82 -16.15 -7.29 12.10
C LYS A 82 -16.98 -8.17 11.16
N ILE A 83 -16.30 -8.77 10.19
CA ILE A 83 -16.89 -9.67 9.21
C ILE A 83 -16.89 -11.08 9.81
N PRO A 84 -18.05 -11.76 9.92
CA PRO A 84 -18.13 -13.16 10.33
C PRO A 84 -17.19 -14.06 9.53
N ILE A 85 -16.38 -14.84 10.24
CA ILE A 85 -15.49 -15.86 9.69
C ILE A 85 -16.30 -17.12 9.39
N ASN A 86 -16.19 -17.63 8.17
CA ASN A 86 -16.77 -18.93 7.81
C ASN A 86 -15.83 -20.03 8.35
N LYS A 87 -16.37 -20.97 9.13
CA LYS A 87 -15.58 -22.05 9.74
C LYS A 87 -15.10 -23.09 8.72
N THR A 88 -15.77 -23.15 7.58
CA THR A 88 -15.38 -23.94 6.41
C THR A 88 -14.75 -23.01 5.39
N TYR A 89 -13.49 -23.26 5.06
CA TYR A 89 -12.80 -22.57 3.98
C TYR A 89 -13.06 -23.33 2.69
N THR A 90 -14.13 -23.04 1.95
CA THR A 90 -14.12 -23.38 0.51
C THR A 90 -13.42 -22.27 -0.26
N LYS A 91 -12.99 -22.54 -1.50
CA LYS A 91 -12.47 -21.48 -2.40
C LYS A 91 -13.46 -20.31 -2.50
N GLN A 92 -14.76 -20.62 -2.63
CA GLN A 92 -15.80 -19.59 -2.72
C GLN A 92 -15.93 -18.79 -1.42
N ASP A 93 -15.86 -19.45 -0.26
CA ASP A 93 -15.91 -18.77 1.04
C ASP A 93 -14.79 -17.72 1.20
N VAL A 94 -13.57 -18.07 0.79
CA VAL A 94 -12.42 -17.15 0.83
C VAL A 94 -12.63 -15.97 -0.11
N VAL A 95 -13.09 -16.23 -1.34
CA VAL A 95 -13.39 -15.19 -2.33
C VAL A 95 -14.47 -14.25 -1.83
N ASP A 96 -15.53 -14.78 -1.23
CA ASP A 96 -16.63 -13.99 -0.66
C ASP A 96 -16.16 -13.17 0.55
N GLN A 97 -15.29 -13.73 1.39
CA GLN A 97 -14.64 -13.01 2.49
C GLN A 97 -13.79 -11.84 1.97
N CYS A 98 -12.99 -12.05 0.93
CA CYS A 98 -12.24 -10.98 0.26
C CYS A 98 -13.16 -9.89 -0.30
N ASP A 99 -14.26 -10.24 -0.97
CA ASP A 99 -15.23 -9.24 -1.47
C ASP A 99 -15.82 -8.41 -0.32
N ARG A 100 -16.19 -9.05 0.80
CA ARG A 100 -16.71 -8.37 1.99
C ARG A 100 -15.68 -7.41 2.60
N ILE A 101 -14.41 -7.82 2.66
CA ILE A 101 -13.30 -6.96 3.11
C ILE A 101 -13.17 -5.75 2.18
N ILE A 102 -13.10 -5.96 0.86
CA ILE A 102 -12.96 -4.88 -0.13
C ILE A 102 -14.11 -3.88 -0.02
N ARG A 103 -15.35 -4.36 0.09
CA ARG A 103 -16.53 -3.49 0.27
C ARG A 103 -16.46 -2.70 1.57
N ALA A 104 -16.16 -3.35 2.69
CA ALA A 104 -16.07 -2.69 3.99
C ALA A 104 -14.94 -1.65 4.02
N MET A 105 -13.81 -1.96 3.40
CA MET A 105 -12.66 -1.07 3.24
C MET A 105 -13.01 0.16 2.40
N TYR A 106 -13.64 -0.05 1.23
CA TYR A 106 -14.09 1.03 0.36
C TYR A 106 -15.03 1.99 1.07
N GLU A 107 -16.05 1.46 1.77
CA GLU A 107 -17.02 2.26 2.52
C GLU A 107 -16.37 3.00 3.69
N GLU A 108 -15.46 2.36 4.42
CA GLU A 108 -14.70 2.99 5.50
C GLU A 108 -13.85 4.16 4.97
N MET A 109 -13.12 3.95 3.87
CA MET A 109 -12.32 5.00 3.23
C MET A 109 -13.22 6.14 2.74
N LYS A 110 -14.33 5.84 2.07
CA LYS A 110 -15.27 6.85 1.57
C LYS A 110 -15.84 7.71 2.70
N ARG A 111 -16.17 7.12 3.85
CA ARG A 111 -16.73 7.85 5.00
C ARG A 111 -15.70 8.66 5.77
N ASN A 112 -14.50 8.09 5.98
CA ASN A 112 -13.55 8.61 6.95
C ASN A 112 -12.31 9.28 6.33
N ASN A 113 -12.13 9.20 5.02
CA ASN A 113 -11.05 9.85 4.30
C ASN A 113 -11.61 10.84 3.26
N LYS A 114 -11.62 12.13 3.61
CA LYS A 114 -12.09 13.22 2.74
C LYS A 114 -11.35 13.28 1.39
N LYS A 115 -10.03 13.03 1.39
CA LYS A 115 -9.22 13.03 0.15
C LYS A 115 -9.64 11.88 -0.77
N PHE A 116 -9.90 10.69 -0.22
CA PHE A 116 -10.42 9.58 -1.00
C PHE A 116 -11.83 9.85 -1.51
N ALA A 117 -12.73 10.35 -0.66
CA ALA A 117 -14.10 10.70 -1.06
C ALA A 117 -14.12 11.71 -2.22
N HIS A 118 -13.22 12.70 -2.20
CA HIS A 118 -13.03 13.63 -3.31
C HIS A 118 -12.44 12.95 -4.55
N PHE A 119 -11.42 12.10 -4.38
CA PHE A 119 -10.75 11.38 -5.47
C PHE A 119 -11.68 10.49 -6.29
N ILE A 120 -12.67 9.86 -5.64
CA ILE A 120 -13.63 8.96 -6.30
C ILE A 120 -14.84 9.69 -6.89
N ASN A 121 -14.96 10.99 -6.69
CA ASN A 121 -16.13 11.74 -7.15
C ASN A 121 -16.21 11.73 -8.68
N GLY A 122 -17.36 11.31 -9.23
CA GLY A 122 -17.57 11.18 -10.68
C GLY A 122 -16.89 9.98 -11.34
N LYS A 123 -16.30 9.05 -10.58
CA LYS A 123 -15.69 7.81 -11.11
C LYS A 123 -16.65 6.61 -11.01
N ASP A 124 -16.48 5.65 -11.93
CA ASP A 124 -17.17 4.35 -11.93
C ASP A 124 -16.84 3.54 -10.65
N PRO A 125 -17.81 2.88 -9.98
CA PRO A 125 -17.64 2.11 -8.73
C PRO A 125 -16.79 0.82 -8.84
N ARG A 126 -15.70 0.83 -9.58
CA ARG A 126 -14.66 -0.22 -9.58
C ARG A 126 -13.80 -0.13 -8.32
N ARG A 127 -14.31 -0.70 -7.22
CA ARG A 127 -13.78 -0.49 -5.86
C ARG A 127 -12.29 -0.83 -5.72
N ILE A 128 -11.85 -1.95 -6.29
CA ILE A 128 -10.45 -2.40 -6.20
C ILE A 128 -9.54 -1.39 -6.89
N GLU A 129 -9.88 -1.04 -8.13
CA GLU A 129 -9.14 -0.08 -8.95
C GLU A 129 -9.07 1.28 -8.26
N LEU A 130 -10.18 1.79 -7.71
CA LEU A 130 -10.19 3.08 -7.00
C LEU A 130 -9.33 3.08 -5.74
N ILE A 131 -9.36 2.00 -4.94
CA ILE A 131 -8.50 1.88 -3.76
C ILE A 131 -7.03 1.85 -4.21
N MET A 132 -6.69 1.02 -5.20
CA MET A 132 -5.33 0.90 -5.73
C MET A 132 -4.81 2.21 -6.32
N GLU A 133 -5.58 2.84 -7.21
CA GLU A 133 -5.25 4.12 -7.83
C GLU A 133 -4.96 5.18 -6.75
N TYR A 134 -5.83 5.26 -5.74
CA TYR A 134 -5.66 6.21 -4.66
C TYR A 134 -4.41 5.92 -3.83
N GLN A 135 -4.16 4.67 -3.42
CA GLN A 135 -2.97 4.34 -2.62
C GLN A 135 -1.68 4.60 -3.39
N MET A 136 -1.65 4.24 -4.68
CA MET A 136 -0.49 4.50 -5.54
C MET A 136 -0.27 6.00 -5.74
N HIS A 137 -1.34 6.79 -5.92
CA HIS A 137 -1.23 8.25 -5.96
C HIS A 137 -0.62 8.81 -4.67
N ARG A 138 -1.06 8.34 -3.49
CA ARG A 138 -0.46 8.75 -2.21
C ARG A 138 1.00 8.33 -2.11
N LEU A 139 1.37 7.14 -2.58
CA LEU A 139 2.75 6.68 -2.58
C LEU A 139 3.65 7.59 -3.41
N ILE A 140 3.22 7.91 -4.63
CA ILE A 140 3.99 8.78 -5.55
C ILE A 140 4.13 10.19 -4.97
N GLU A 141 3.06 10.76 -4.44
CA GLU A 141 3.07 12.07 -3.78
C GLU A 141 4.09 12.10 -2.63
N SER A 142 4.14 11.02 -1.83
CA SER A 142 5.08 10.89 -0.70
C SER A 142 6.55 10.91 -1.10
N ILE A 143 6.84 10.39 -2.29
CA ILE A 143 8.18 10.27 -2.83
C ILE A 143 8.57 11.59 -3.47
N SER A 144 7.63 12.26 -4.14
CA SER A 144 7.82 13.59 -4.69
C SER A 144 8.08 14.66 -3.62
N ASP A 145 7.49 14.51 -2.42
CA ASP A 145 7.74 15.41 -1.29
C ASP A 145 9.16 15.29 -0.72
N LYS A 146 9.84 14.16 -0.97
CA LYS A 146 11.27 14.01 -0.67
C LYS A 146 12.07 14.59 -1.83
N LYS A 147 13.16 15.30 -1.53
CA LYS A 147 14.08 15.78 -2.58
C LYS A 147 14.69 14.56 -3.30
N ILE A 148 14.14 14.23 -4.47
CA ILE A 148 14.67 13.21 -5.37
C ILE A 148 16.04 13.69 -5.84
N SER A 149 17.07 12.88 -5.65
CA SER A 149 18.41 13.21 -6.15
C SER A 149 18.46 13.07 -7.67
N ASP A 150 19.41 13.74 -8.32
CA ASP A 150 19.60 13.63 -9.77
C ASP A 150 19.82 12.17 -10.21
N PHE A 151 20.59 11.40 -9.42
CA PHE A 151 20.78 9.97 -9.61
C PHE A 151 19.46 9.18 -9.56
N GLN A 152 18.60 9.45 -8.58
CA GLN A 152 17.30 8.78 -8.46
C GLN A 152 16.37 9.16 -9.61
N LEU A 153 16.40 10.42 -10.03
CA LEU A 153 15.64 10.93 -11.16
C LEU A 153 16.06 10.25 -12.47
N HIS A 154 17.36 10.02 -12.65
CA HIS A 154 17.92 9.22 -13.75
C HIS A 154 17.39 7.80 -13.76
N GLN A 155 17.49 7.08 -12.64
CA GLN A 155 17.01 5.69 -12.57
C GLN A 155 15.49 5.58 -12.78
N ILE A 156 14.71 6.54 -12.29
CA ILE A 156 13.27 6.61 -12.58
C ILE A 156 13.04 6.80 -14.09
N GLY A 157 13.76 7.74 -14.72
CA GLY A 157 13.67 7.99 -16.16
C GLY A 157 13.96 6.74 -16.99
N ASP A 158 15.05 6.05 -16.69
CA ASP A 158 15.50 4.85 -17.42
C ASP A 158 14.48 3.71 -17.29
N ALA A 159 14.00 3.45 -16.08
CA ALA A 159 13.04 2.38 -15.85
C ALA A 159 11.66 2.66 -16.47
N LEU A 160 11.24 3.92 -16.52
CA LEU A 160 10.01 4.30 -17.20
C LEU A 160 10.15 4.23 -18.73
N GLU A 161 11.31 4.59 -19.29
CA GLU A 161 11.59 4.40 -20.71
C GLU A 161 11.57 2.91 -21.08
N GLU A 162 12.22 2.05 -20.29
CA GLU A 162 12.21 0.60 -20.49
C GLU A 162 10.79 0.02 -20.41
N PHE A 163 10.03 0.38 -19.37
CA PHE A 163 8.65 -0.06 -19.22
C PHE A 163 7.80 0.35 -20.42
N ILE A 164 7.85 1.63 -20.80
CA ILE A 164 7.04 2.14 -21.92
C ILE A 164 7.48 1.48 -23.23
N GLY A 165 8.79 1.30 -23.44
CA GLY A 165 9.35 0.59 -24.59
C GLY A 165 8.87 -0.85 -24.72
N SER A 166 8.54 -1.52 -23.61
CA SER A 166 7.97 -2.87 -23.61
C SER A 166 6.50 -2.94 -24.02
N LEU A 167 5.78 -1.82 -24.02
CA LEU A 167 4.36 -1.78 -24.37
C LEU A 167 4.14 -1.83 -25.90
N PRO A 168 2.96 -2.25 -26.38
CA PRO A 168 2.60 -2.12 -27.79
C PRO A 168 2.73 -0.67 -28.29
N GLN A 169 3.19 -0.49 -29.53
CA GLN A 169 3.50 0.83 -30.10
C GLN A 169 2.32 1.83 -30.03
N GLN A 170 1.08 1.33 -30.09
CA GLN A 170 -0.12 2.16 -29.90
C GLN A 170 -0.19 2.78 -28.49
N LYS A 171 0.10 2.00 -27.44
CA LYS A 171 0.12 2.49 -26.06
C LYS A 171 1.27 3.47 -25.84
N GLN A 172 2.43 3.22 -26.44
CA GLN A 172 3.56 4.16 -26.37
C GLN A 172 3.20 5.53 -26.95
N LYS A 173 2.58 5.55 -28.14
CA LYS A 173 2.12 6.80 -28.77
C LYS A 173 1.05 7.50 -27.95
N GLN A 174 0.13 6.75 -27.34
CA GLN A 174 -0.90 7.32 -26.48
C GLN A 174 -0.29 7.94 -25.21
N ILE A 175 0.68 7.29 -24.57
CA ILE A 175 1.40 7.85 -23.43
C ILE A 175 2.16 9.13 -23.83
N ALA A 176 2.87 9.11 -24.97
CA ALA A 176 3.56 10.28 -25.49
C ALA A 176 2.59 11.45 -25.71
N HIS A 177 1.41 11.17 -26.27
CA HIS A 177 0.35 12.16 -26.47
C HIS A 177 -0.19 12.73 -25.15
N GLU A 178 -0.53 11.88 -24.17
CA GLU A 178 -0.99 12.32 -22.83
C GLU A 178 0.06 13.16 -22.09
N LEU A 179 1.34 12.88 -22.32
CA LEU A 179 2.47 13.63 -21.75
C LEU A 179 2.85 14.87 -22.55
N GLY A 180 2.25 15.10 -23.73
CA GLY A 180 2.54 16.24 -24.59
C GLY A 180 3.94 16.19 -25.24
N ILE A 181 4.47 15.00 -25.51
CA ILE A 181 5.82 14.78 -26.04
C ILE A 181 5.82 13.91 -27.30
N PHE A 182 6.86 14.03 -28.12
CA PHE A 182 6.99 13.25 -29.36
C PHE A 182 7.46 11.81 -29.12
N GLN A 183 8.40 11.63 -28.20
CA GLN A 183 8.95 10.33 -27.85
C GLN A 183 9.20 10.25 -26.35
N VAL A 184 8.87 9.10 -25.79
CA VAL A 184 9.17 8.78 -24.40
C VAL A 184 10.61 8.31 -24.32
N THR A 185 11.48 9.17 -23.78
CA THR A 185 12.88 8.84 -23.45
C THR A 185 13.17 9.24 -22.01
N SER A 186 14.21 8.67 -21.41
CA SER A 186 14.65 8.99 -20.05
C SER A 186 14.85 10.49 -19.85
N SER A 187 15.47 11.18 -20.81
CA SER A 187 15.69 12.64 -20.71
C SER A 187 14.38 13.42 -20.74
N THR A 188 13.45 13.05 -21.62
CA THR A 188 12.14 13.71 -21.72
C THR A 188 11.29 13.47 -20.48
N ILE A 189 11.29 12.24 -19.94
CA ILE A 189 10.59 11.91 -18.70
C ILE A 189 11.14 12.72 -17.54
N ARG A 190 12.47 12.80 -17.40
CA ARG A 190 13.10 13.60 -16.33
C ARG A 190 12.72 15.06 -16.41
N GLN A 191 12.74 15.64 -17.62
CA GLN A 191 12.33 17.03 -17.83
C GLN A 191 10.86 17.24 -17.41
N LEU A 192 9.97 16.33 -17.77
CA LEU A 192 8.56 16.39 -17.37
C LEU A 192 8.37 16.26 -15.86
N ILE A 193 9.13 15.39 -15.18
CA ILE A 193 9.08 15.27 -13.72
C ILE A 193 9.54 16.59 -13.08
N LEU A 194 10.60 17.22 -13.60
CA LEU A 194 11.08 18.51 -13.09
C LEU A 194 10.11 19.66 -13.35
N SER A 195 9.40 19.66 -14.48
CA SER A 195 8.49 20.75 -14.86
C SER A 195 7.08 20.59 -14.29
N ASN A 196 6.54 19.38 -14.32
CA ASN A 196 5.12 19.10 -14.04
C ASN A 196 4.94 18.30 -12.74
N GLY A 197 6.03 17.80 -12.15
CA GLY A 197 6.01 16.96 -10.97
C GLY A 197 5.80 15.48 -11.30
N THR A 198 6.36 14.63 -10.44
CA THR A 198 6.27 13.16 -10.52
C THR A 198 4.82 12.69 -10.64
N THR A 199 3.92 13.19 -9.80
CA THR A 199 2.52 12.73 -9.76
C THR A 199 1.79 12.83 -11.10
N VAL A 200 2.04 13.91 -11.87
CA VAL A 200 1.39 14.13 -13.17
C VAL A 200 1.89 13.12 -14.21
N VAL A 201 3.20 12.93 -14.29
CA VAL A 201 3.83 11.99 -15.24
C VAL A 201 3.32 10.57 -15.01
N PHE A 202 3.30 10.13 -13.76
CA PHE A 202 2.87 8.78 -13.43
C PHE A 202 1.36 8.59 -13.65
N ALA A 203 0.54 9.61 -13.38
CA ALA A 203 -0.90 9.55 -13.65
C ALA A 203 -1.20 9.34 -15.16
N ALA A 204 -0.49 10.02 -16.05
CA ALA A 204 -0.63 9.84 -17.49
C ALA A 204 -0.26 8.42 -17.94
N ILE A 205 0.84 7.87 -17.39
CA ILE A 205 1.28 6.50 -17.73
C ILE A 205 0.27 5.46 -17.22
N VAL A 206 -0.22 5.62 -15.99
CA VAL A 206 -1.29 4.77 -15.41
C VAL A 206 -2.53 4.77 -16.30
N GLN A 207 -2.97 5.93 -16.77
CA GLN A 207 -4.21 6.07 -17.53
C GLN A 207 -4.22 5.21 -18.80
N VAL A 208 -3.06 5.02 -19.43
CA VAL A 208 -2.91 4.20 -20.64
C VAL A 208 -2.52 2.75 -20.32
N SER A 209 -1.66 2.56 -19.33
CA SER A 209 -1.06 1.26 -19.03
C SER A 209 -1.92 0.39 -18.10
N GLY A 210 -2.78 1.02 -17.29
CA GLY A 210 -3.59 0.36 -16.29
C GLY A 210 -2.76 -0.26 -15.16
N PHE A 211 -3.28 -1.34 -14.58
CA PHE A 211 -2.71 -1.97 -13.38
C PHE A 211 -1.28 -2.48 -13.54
N ALA A 212 -0.89 -2.92 -14.75
CA ALA A 212 0.46 -3.44 -15.02
C ALA A 212 1.57 -2.41 -14.75
N PHE A 213 1.25 -1.12 -14.84
CA PHE A 213 2.22 -0.09 -14.48
C PHE A 213 2.45 0.00 -12.98
N TYR A 214 1.47 -0.34 -12.13
CA TYR A 214 1.65 -0.27 -10.68
C TYR A 214 2.65 -1.29 -10.16
N THR A 215 2.67 -2.50 -10.74
CA THR A 215 3.65 -3.53 -10.38
C THR A 215 5.06 -3.09 -10.76
N THR A 216 5.25 -2.58 -11.98
CA THR A 216 6.54 -2.01 -12.42
C THR A 216 6.95 -0.84 -11.54
N LEU A 217 6.02 0.07 -11.26
CA LEU A 217 6.27 1.24 -10.42
C LEU A 217 6.80 0.83 -9.06
N THR A 218 6.19 -0.15 -8.39
CA THR A 218 6.68 -0.60 -7.09
C THR A 218 8.10 -1.17 -7.17
N THR A 219 8.46 -1.88 -8.23
CA THR A 219 9.82 -2.39 -8.44
C THR A 219 10.82 -1.26 -8.65
N VAL A 220 10.47 -0.26 -9.47
CA VAL A 220 11.32 0.93 -9.71
C VAL A 220 11.52 1.71 -8.43
N LEU A 221 10.45 1.97 -7.69
CA LEU A 221 10.58 2.66 -6.41
C LEU A 221 11.44 1.86 -5.44
N ALA A 222 11.32 0.53 -5.44
CA ALA A 222 12.13 -0.33 -4.60
C ALA A 222 13.63 -0.29 -4.94
N SER A 223 13.98 -0.32 -6.23
CA SER A 223 15.37 -0.24 -6.64
C SER A 223 15.97 1.15 -6.39
N VAL A 224 15.25 2.22 -6.75
CA VAL A 224 15.75 3.60 -6.72
C VAL A 224 15.92 4.14 -5.31
N PHE A 225 14.97 3.85 -4.43
CA PHE A 225 15.01 4.35 -3.06
C PHE A 225 15.69 3.37 -2.10
N GLY A 226 16.33 2.31 -2.61
CA GLY A 226 16.91 1.26 -1.79
C GLY A 226 15.87 0.61 -0.87
N LEU A 227 14.60 0.57 -1.32
CA LEU A 227 13.50 -0.05 -0.59
C LEU A 227 13.65 -1.55 -0.74
N ILE A 228 14.62 -2.10 -0.02
CA ILE A 228 14.52 -3.50 0.38
C ILE A 228 13.21 -3.58 1.14
N GLY A 229 12.23 -4.26 0.53
CA GLY A 229 10.95 -4.65 1.12
C GLY A 229 10.36 -3.65 2.10
N ILE A 230 9.40 -2.86 1.64
CA ILE A 230 8.36 -2.30 2.52
C ILE A 230 8.81 -1.18 3.49
N THR A 231 10.10 -0.85 3.57
CA THR A 231 10.73 0.08 4.53
C THR A 231 10.44 1.58 4.34
N LEU A 232 10.02 2.06 3.17
CA LEU A 232 9.62 3.47 2.97
C LEU A 232 8.12 3.68 2.74
N PRO A 233 7.38 2.76 2.09
CA PRO A 233 5.94 2.91 1.92
C PRO A 233 5.24 3.21 3.23
N PHE A 234 5.53 2.50 4.32
CA PHE A 234 4.80 2.71 5.58
C PHE A 234 5.08 4.06 6.25
N ALA A 235 6.33 4.55 6.29
CA ALA A 235 6.65 5.84 6.89
C ALA A 235 6.01 6.99 6.08
N ALA A 236 6.04 6.88 4.75
CA ALA A 236 5.33 7.76 3.84
C ALA A 236 3.80 7.68 4.00
N TYR A 237 3.23 6.48 4.15
CA TYR A 237 1.80 6.30 4.35
C TYR A 237 1.35 6.83 5.69
N ALA A 238 2.13 6.63 6.77
CA ALA A 238 1.80 7.10 8.10
C ALA A 238 1.78 8.64 8.18
N THR A 239 2.70 9.32 7.48
CA THR A 239 2.70 10.79 7.39
C THR A 239 1.57 11.31 6.50
N LEU A 240 1.23 10.59 5.43
CA LEU A 240 0.25 11.05 4.44
C LEU A 240 -1.19 10.65 4.71
N THR A 241 -1.46 9.54 5.39
CA THR A 241 -2.83 9.27 5.82
C THR A 241 -3.15 10.25 6.93
N SER A 242 -3.95 11.27 6.61
CA SER A 242 -4.40 12.28 7.57
C SER A 242 -4.94 11.64 8.84
N THR A 243 -5.58 10.47 8.73
CA THR A 243 -6.00 9.67 9.88
C THR A 243 -4.84 9.19 10.74
N VAL A 244 -3.79 8.58 10.16
CA VAL A 244 -2.62 8.13 10.94
C VAL A 244 -1.85 9.32 11.46
N ALA A 245 -1.59 10.35 10.66
CA ALA A 245 -0.89 11.56 11.10
C ALA A 245 -1.62 12.31 12.22
N ILE A 246 -2.96 12.40 12.18
CA ILE A 246 -3.76 13.02 13.25
C ILE A 246 -3.73 12.15 14.51
N ILE A 247 -3.93 10.83 14.38
CA ILE A 247 -3.92 9.92 15.53
C ILE A 247 -2.51 9.81 16.14
N ALA A 248 -1.49 9.85 15.28
CA ALA A 248 -0.10 9.81 15.65
C ALA A 248 0.45 11.19 16.03
N ASN A 249 -0.38 12.24 16.06
CA ASN A 249 0.05 13.54 16.54
C ASN A 249 0.01 13.55 18.08
N PRO A 250 1.14 13.76 18.78
CA PRO A 250 1.19 13.80 20.24
C PRO A 250 0.20 14.82 20.84
N PHE A 251 -0.04 15.93 20.15
CA PHE A 251 -0.95 16.99 20.61
C PHE A 251 -2.44 16.60 20.52
N VAL A 252 -2.80 15.64 19.67
CA VAL A 252 -4.18 15.11 19.59
C VAL A 252 -4.33 13.91 20.52
N PHE A 253 -3.31 13.06 20.57
CA PHE A 253 -3.31 11.81 21.34
C PHE A 253 -3.19 12.02 22.85
N LEU A 254 -2.26 12.86 23.32
CA LEU A 254 -1.99 13.02 24.75
C LEU A 254 -3.22 13.56 25.52
N PRO A 255 -3.92 14.61 25.06
CA PRO A 255 -5.15 15.06 25.72
C PRO A 255 -6.24 14.00 25.66
N ALA A 256 -6.35 13.29 24.53
CA ALA A 256 -7.32 12.22 24.36
C ALA A 256 -7.06 11.04 25.32
N LEU A 257 -5.80 10.67 25.56
CA LEU A 257 -5.41 9.64 26.52
C LEU A 257 -5.71 10.09 27.97
N LEU A 258 -5.40 11.34 28.30
CA LEU A 258 -5.65 11.91 29.64
C LEU A 258 -7.15 12.04 29.96
N ILE A 259 -7.98 12.36 28.97
CA ILE A 259 -9.43 12.59 29.15
C ILE A 259 -10.25 11.30 28.94
N GLY A 260 -9.88 10.44 27.99
CA GLY A 260 -10.71 9.32 27.52
C GLY A 260 -10.36 7.94 28.06
N GLY A 261 -9.23 7.78 28.77
CA GLY A 261 -8.80 6.50 29.35
C GLY A 261 -8.61 5.37 28.33
N GLY A 262 -8.61 4.11 28.80
CA GLY A 262 -8.31 2.92 27.99
C GLY A 262 -9.30 2.62 26.85
N GLY A 263 -10.56 3.05 26.98
CA GLY A 263 -11.59 2.84 25.95
C GLY A 263 -11.32 3.62 24.67
N LEU A 264 -10.85 4.86 24.79
CA LEU A 264 -10.50 5.69 23.65
C LEU A 264 -9.27 5.15 22.91
N LEU A 265 -8.30 4.57 23.62
CA LEU A 265 -7.14 3.93 23.01
C LEU A 265 -7.53 2.76 22.10
N LYS A 266 -8.48 1.92 22.53
CA LYS A 266 -8.97 0.82 21.69
C LYS A 266 -9.65 1.33 20.42
N TRP A 267 -10.48 2.38 20.53
CA TRP A 267 -11.13 2.99 19.38
C TRP A 267 -10.13 3.59 18.40
N GLN A 268 -9.16 4.35 18.91
CA GLN A 268 -8.15 4.95 18.05
C GLN A 268 -7.26 3.88 17.40
N ASN A 269 -6.86 2.82 18.13
CA ASN A 269 -6.10 1.70 17.57
C ASN A 269 -6.84 1.07 16.38
N ASN A 270 -8.14 0.84 16.54
CA ASN A 270 -8.97 0.31 15.46
C ASN A 270 -9.03 1.25 14.25
N LYS A 271 -9.16 2.56 14.50
CA LYS A 271 -9.15 3.59 13.44
C LYS A 271 -7.82 3.65 12.69
N MET A 272 -6.70 3.52 13.40
CA MET A 272 -5.36 3.45 12.82
C MET A 272 -5.19 2.19 11.96
N LYS A 273 -5.55 1.01 12.48
CA LYS A 273 -5.52 -0.25 11.71
C LYS A 273 -6.36 -0.16 10.44
N LYS A 274 -7.56 0.44 10.51
CA LYS A 274 -8.43 0.69 9.34
C LYS A 274 -7.82 1.67 8.32
N ALA A 275 -7.02 2.63 8.76
CA ALA A 275 -6.28 3.51 7.85
C ALA A 275 -5.09 2.80 7.18
N MET A 276 -4.55 1.75 7.81
CA MET A 276 -3.45 0.93 7.27
C MET A 276 -3.93 -0.22 6.39
N ALA A 277 -5.15 -0.73 6.60
CA ALA A 277 -5.69 -1.84 5.82
C ALA A 277 -5.65 -1.61 4.30
N PRO A 278 -5.94 -0.41 3.75
CA PRO A 278 -5.78 -0.14 2.32
C PRO A 278 -4.35 -0.28 1.79
N VAL A 279 -3.34 0.01 2.63
CA VAL A 279 -1.93 -0.19 2.29
C VAL A 279 -1.59 -1.67 2.23
N VAL A 280 -2.07 -2.44 3.21
CA VAL A 280 -1.91 -3.90 3.21
C VAL A 280 -2.61 -4.52 2.02
N PHE A 281 -3.82 -4.05 1.70
CA PHE A 281 -4.52 -4.46 0.48
C PHE A 281 -3.68 -4.20 -0.76
N MET A 282 -3.11 -3.00 -0.89
CA MET A 282 -2.21 -2.68 -2.00
C MET A 282 -0.98 -3.59 -2.05
N HIS A 283 -0.36 -3.91 -0.91
CA HIS A 283 0.74 -4.87 -0.86
C HIS A 283 0.32 -6.29 -1.24
N ILE A 284 -0.88 -6.74 -0.85
CA ILE A 284 -1.41 -8.02 -1.30
C ILE A 284 -1.52 -8.03 -2.82
N MET A 285 -2.17 -7.00 -3.40
CA MET A 285 -2.39 -6.93 -4.84
C MET A 285 -1.10 -6.82 -5.66
N LEU A 286 -0.04 -6.21 -5.12
CA LEU A 286 1.23 -5.98 -5.84
C LEU A 286 2.32 -7.00 -5.49
N GLY A 287 2.24 -7.64 -4.33
CA GLY A 287 3.22 -8.61 -3.83
C GLY A 287 2.96 -10.05 -4.29
N ALA A 288 1.99 -10.26 -5.18
CA ALA A 288 1.72 -11.55 -5.77
C ALA A 288 2.93 -12.00 -6.61
N ASN A 289 3.52 -13.15 -6.28
CA ASN A 289 4.58 -13.71 -7.10
C ASN A 289 3.99 -14.33 -8.37
N PRO A 290 4.27 -13.80 -9.57
CA PRO A 290 3.67 -14.28 -10.81
C PRO A 290 4.15 -15.69 -11.21
N LEU A 291 5.18 -16.22 -10.54
CA LEU A 291 5.71 -17.57 -10.79
C LEU A 291 5.05 -18.65 -9.93
N LEU A 292 4.22 -18.27 -8.96
CA LEU A 292 3.55 -19.20 -8.06
C LEU A 292 2.09 -19.33 -8.45
N GLU A 293 1.57 -20.55 -8.40
CA GLU A 293 0.14 -20.81 -8.51
C GLU A 293 -0.51 -20.83 -7.11
N PRO A 294 -1.74 -20.30 -6.93
CA PRO A 294 -2.43 -20.34 -5.65
C PRO A 294 -2.75 -21.78 -5.22
N ASP A 295 -2.12 -22.26 -4.15
CA ASP A 295 -2.39 -23.58 -3.57
C ASP A 295 -3.66 -23.55 -2.69
N TRP A 296 -4.80 -23.64 -3.36
CA TRP A 296 -6.11 -23.64 -2.72
C TRP A 296 -6.32 -24.86 -1.82
N GLU A 297 -5.82 -26.04 -2.20
CA GLU A 297 -6.04 -27.26 -1.42
C GLU A 297 -5.29 -27.20 -0.09
N ALA A 298 -4.02 -26.81 -0.12
CA ALA A 298 -3.27 -26.63 1.11
C ALA A 298 -3.93 -25.55 1.97
N PHE A 299 -4.39 -24.44 1.37
CA PHE A 299 -4.97 -23.34 2.14
C PHE A 299 -6.25 -23.77 2.83
N ILE A 300 -7.11 -24.52 2.13
CA ILE A 300 -8.38 -24.99 2.67
C ILE A 300 -8.16 -26.00 3.80
N ASN A 301 -7.18 -26.89 3.65
CA ASN A 301 -6.94 -28.02 4.56
C ASN A 301 -6.03 -27.71 5.77
N ALA A 302 -5.31 -26.59 5.76
CA ALA A 302 -4.43 -26.16 6.87
C ALA A 302 -5.17 -25.71 8.13
#